data_AF-A0AAE8FQI7-F1
#
_entry.id   AF-A0AAE8FQI7-F1
#
_cell.length_a   1.000
_cell.length_b   1.000
_cell.length_c   1.000
_cell.angle_alpha   90.00
_cell.angle_beta   90.00
_cell.angle_gamma   90.00
#
_symmetry.space_group_name_H-M   'P 1'
#
loop_
_entity.id
_entity.type
_entity.pdbx_description
1 polymer ?
#
loop_
_entity_poly.entity_id
_entity_poly.type
_entity_poly.pdbx_seq_one_letter_code
_entity_poly.pdbx_strand_id
1 'polypeptide(L)'
;FKGGGGVPISRHKDKIYIDTSPVNNLIIGTTRSGKGEMFVVPLIDIYSRAEEQASMVLNDPKGELVAMSKDTLEKRGYRVEVLNLLNPLNSISYNPLQLIIDAYEKGELDEAQNLCKTLTYALYYNPSAKDPFWQNSAMTLVNGLILAIIDECLNKCKILD
;
A
#
# COMPACT_ATOMS: atom_id res chain seq x y z
N PHE A 1 17.33 -9.33 15.71
CA PHE A 1 17.33 -10.68 16.33
C PHE A 1 17.19 -11.70 15.20
N LYS A 2 17.67 -12.93 15.39
CA LYS A 2 17.66 -13.93 14.29
C LYS A 2 16.23 -14.26 13.84
N GLY A 3 16.05 -14.46 12.53
CA GLY A 3 14.76 -14.76 11.90
C GLY A 3 13.91 -13.53 11.60
N GLY A 4 12.63 -13.77 11.27
CA GLY A 4 11.64 -12.76 10.89
C GLY A 4 10.95 -12.05 12.04
N GLY A 5 10.37 -10.89 11.73
CA GLY A 5 9.51 -10.14 12.65
C GLY A 5 8.16 -10.81 12.90
N GLY A 6 7.40 -10.28 13.84
CA GLY A 6 6.12 -10.87 14.23
C GLY A 6 5.28 -9.97 15.11
N VAL A 7 4.05 -10.39 15.36
CA VAL A 7 3.11 -9.64 16.19
C VAL A 7 3.44 -9.83 17.67
N PRO A 8 3.57 -8.75 18.47
CA PRO A 8 3.82 -8.89 19.90
C PRO A 8 2.60 -9.53 20.61
N ILE A 9 2.84 -10.64 21.29
CA ILE A 9 1.81 -11.39 22.04
C ILE A 9 1.87 -11.10 23.52
N SER A 10 3.08 -11.01 24.08
CA SER A 10 3.27 -10.77 25.50
C SER A 10 4.63 -10.14 25.77
N ARG A 11 4.74 -9.43 26.89
CA ARG A 11 5.99 -8.91 27.40
C ARG A 11 6.23 -9.45 28.80
N HIS A 12 7.39 -10.03 29.01
CA HIS A 12 7.86 -10.40 30.34
C HIS A 12 9.19 -9.69 30.60
N LYS A 13 9.18 -8.71 31.52
CA LYS A 13 10.33 -7.87 31.85
C LYS A 13 10.90 -7.18 30.59
N ASP A 14 12.12 -7.55 30.22
CA ASP A 14 12.91 -7.05 29.10
C ASP A 14 12.70 -7.85 27.80
N LYS A 15 11.89 -8.91 27.82
CA LYS A 15 11.63 -9.77 26.66
C LYS A 15 10.23 -9.54 26.10
N ILE A 16 10.15 -9.47 24.77
CA ILE A 16 8.90 -9.46 24.01
C ILE A 16 8.78 -10.81 23.30
N TYR A 17 7.66 -11.48 23.50
CA TYR A 17 7.28 -12.70 22.79
C TYR A 17 6.46 -12.29 21.58
N ILE A 18 6.85 -12.81 20.42
CA ILE A 18 6.25 -12.47 19.14
C ILE A 18 5.71 -13.74 18.47
N ASP A 19 4.60 -13.61 17.76
CA ASP A 19 4.11 -14.62 16.83
C ASP A 19 4.61 -14.28 15.43
N THR A 20 5.47 -15.14 14.87
CA THR A 20 6.05 -14.99 13.54
C THR A 20 5.24 -15.70 12.46
N SER A 21 4.08 -16.27 12.80
CA SER A 21 3.21 -16.96 11.86
C SER A 21 2.60 -15.97 10.85
N PRO A 22 2.39 -16.38 9.59
CA PRO A 22 1.78 -15.53 8.56
C PRO A 22 0.25 -15.46 8.74
N VAL A 23 -0.20 -14.82 9.82
CA VAL A 23 -1.62 -14.71 10.20
C VAL A 23 -2.08 -13.25 10.22
N ASN A 24 -3.37 -13.05 9.92
CA ASN A 24 -4.00 -11.74 10.04
C ASN A 24 -4.39 -11.46 11.49
N ASN A 25 -4.14 -10.24 11.97
CA ASN A 25 -4.36 -9.84 13.35
C ASN A 25 -5.37 -8.69 13.43
N LEU A 26 -6.36 -8.81 14.33
CA LEU A 26 -7.36 -7.78 14.59
C LEU A 26 -7.13 -7.17 15.97
N ILE A 27 -6.83 -5.86 16.01
CA ILE A 27 -6.57 -5.12 17.25
C ILE A 27 -7.75 -4.21 17.55
N ILE A 28 -8.51 -4.56 18.59
CA ILE A 28 -9.70 -3.83 19.01
C ILE A 28 -9.36 -2.93 20.18
N GLY A 29 -9.75 -1.66 20.09
CA GLY A 29 -9.61 -0.72 21.19
C GLY A 29 -10.38 0.56 20.90
N THR A 30 -10.76 1.29 21.93
CA THR A 30 -11.49 2.56 21.80
C THR A 30 -10.56 3.70 21.34
N THR A 31 -11.14 4.84 20.95
CA THR A 31 -10.36 6.05 20.69
C THR A 31 -9.64 6.49 21.97
N ARG A 32 -8.38 6.92 21.85
CA ARG A 32 -7.47 7.24 22.97
C ARG A 32 -7.07 6.05 23.87
N SER A 33 -7.30 4.80 23.45
CA SER A 33 -6.81 3.63 24.18
C SER A 33 -5.32 3.32 23.94
N GLY A 34 -4.58 4.18 23.23
CA GLY A 34 -3.15 4.00 22.97
C GLY A 34 -2.79 3.00 21.86
N LYS A 35 -3.72 2.55 21.00
CA LYS A 35 -3.42 1.54 19.94
C LYS A 35 -2.20 1.87 19.07
N GLY A 36 -2.05 3.12 18.64
CA GLY A 36 -0.91 3.55 17.83
C GLY A 36 0.41 3.40 18.58
N GLU A 37 0.52 4.03 19.74
CA GLU A 37 1.74 4.03 20.54
C GLU A 37 2.08 2.69 21.20
N MET A 38 1.07 1.96 21.71
CA MET A 38 1.29 0.73 22.49
C MET A 38 1.35 -0.53 21.64
N PHE A 39 0.88 -0.49 20.39
CA PHE A 39 0.87 -1.66 19.51
C PHE A 39 1.55 -1.39 18.17
N VAL A 40 1.09 -0.39 17.39
CA VAL A 40 1.58 -0.17 16.02
C VAL A 40 3.06 0.24 16.00
N VAL A 41 3.46 1.18 16.86
CA VAL A 41 4.87 1.61 16.96
C VAL A 41 5.79 0.45 17.41
N PRO A 42 5.48 -0.31 18.47
CA PRO A 42 6.22 -1.52 18.81
C PRO A 42 6.27 -2.55 17.69
N LEU A 43 5.19 -2.72 16.92
CA LEU A 43 5.15 -3.64 15.79
C LEU A 43 6.17 -3.25 14.71
N ILE A 44 6.19 -1.98 14.30
CA ILE A 44 7.17 -1.44 13.34
C ILE A 44 8.60 -1.66 13.86
N ASP A 45 8.82 -1.41 15.16
CA ASP A 45 10.11 -1.58 15.81
C ASP A 45 10.53 -3.06 15.91
N ILE A 46 9.60 -3.99 16.12
CA ILE A 46 9.86 -5.44 16.10
C ILE A 46 10.27 -5.88 14.70
N TYR A 47 9.47 -5.58 13.67
CA TYR A 47 9.77 -5.98 12.29
C TYR A 47 11.09 -5.41 11.81
N SER A 48 11.40 -4.15 12.13
CA SER A 48 12.64 -3.52 11.67
C SER A 48 13.92 -4.00 12.38
N ARG A 49 13.80 -4.66 13.55
CA ARG A 49 14.94 -5.28 14.27
C ARG A 49 15.21 -6.72 13.87
N ALA A 50 14.30 -7.36 13.16
CA ALA A 50 14.48 -8.71 12.66
C ALA A 50 15.69 -8.76 11.71
N GLU A 51 16.41 -9.87 11.70
CA GLU A 51 17.48 -10.11 10.71
C GLU A 51 16.87 -10.23 9.31
N GLU A 52 15.74 -10.93 9.21
CA GLU A 52 14.92 -10.98 8.01
C GLU A 52 13.93 -9.80 8.01
N GLN A 53 14.35 -8.69 7.43
CA GLN A 53 13.58 -7.46 7.36
C GLN A 53 12.42 -7.58 6.37
N ALA A 54 11.19 -7.42 6.86
CA ALA A 54 9.99 -7.42 6.03
C ALA A 54 9.71 -6.04 5.43
N SER A 55 9.12 -6.00 4.22
CA SER A 55 8.54 -4.77 3.66
C SER A 55 7.30 -4.37 4.46
N MET A 56 7.14 -3.07 4.73
CA MET A 56 6.03 -2.53 5.53
C MET A 56 5.25 -1.49 4.73
N VAL A 57 3.92 -1.67 4.66
CA VAL A 57 2.98 -0.67 4.13
C VAL A 57 2.11 -0.21 5.29
N LEU A 58 2.23 1.07 5.64
CA LEU A 58 1.59 1.66 6.82
C LEU A 58 0.57 2.70 6.39
N ASN A 59 -0.68 2.57 6.84
CA ASN A 59 -1.69 3.62 6.68
C ASN A 59 -1.57 4.61 7.84
N ASP A 60 -1.06 5.80 7.56
CA ASP A 60 -0.80 6.85 8.54
C ASP A 60 -1.54 8.15 8.19
N PRO A 61 -2.85 8.24 8.45
CA PRO A 61 -3.66 9.40 8.06
C PRO A 61 -3.26 10.69 8.79
N LYS A 62 -2.48 10.60 9.86
CA LYS A 62 -2.06 11.76 10.67
C LYS A 62 -0.57 12.11 10.52
N GLY A 63 0.23 11.24 9.90
CA GLY A 63 1.68 11.40 9.84
C GLY A 63 2.42 11.10 11.15
N GLU A 64 1.73 10.56 12.17
CA GLU A 64 2.32 10.29 13.49
C GLU A 64 3.30 9.11 13.40
N LEU A 65 2.97 8.06 12.63
CA LEU A 65 3.81 6.86 12.52
C LEU A 65 5.10 7.18 11.78
N VAL A 66 5.04 7.90 10.66
CA VAL A 66 6.24 8.28 9.91
C VAL A 66 7.12 9.21 10.73
N ALA A 67 6.54 10.20 11.42
CA ALA A 67 7.30 11.11 12.28
C ALA A 67 8.05 10.38 13.41
N MET A 68 7.46 9.32 13.98
CA MET A 68 8.07 8.55 15.06
C MET A 68 9.09 7.50 14.59
N SER A 69 8.93 6.96 13.37
CA SER A 69 9.67 5.76 12.95
C SER A 69 10.68 5.98 11.82
N LYS A 70 10.53 7.00 10.97
CA LYS A 70 11.34 7.21 9.76
C LYS A 70 12.84 7.13 10.04
N ASP A 71 13.35 7.99 10.91
CA ASP A 71 14.79 8.07 11.20
C ASP A 71 15.35 6.74 11.72
N THR A 72 14.56 5.99 12.49
CA THR A 72 14.96 4.69 13.03
C THR A 72 14.99 3.63 11.94
N LEU A 73 13.98 3.63 11.05
CA LEU A 73 13.91 2.71 9.92
C LEU A 73 15.05 2.95 8.93
N GLU A 74 15.33 4.20 8.56
CA GLU A 74 16.44 4.56 7.68
C GLU A 74 17.80 4.16 8.27
N LYS A 75 18.02 4.39 9.57
CA LYS A 75 19.22 3.91 10.28
C LYS A 75 19.36 2.38 10.28
N ARG A 76 18.25 1.66 10.15
CA ARG A 76 18.21 0.19 10.07
C ARG A 76 18.25 -0.33 8.62
N GLY A 77 18.47 0.55 7.64
CA GLY A 77 18.64 0.17 6.23
C GLY A 77 17.37 0.15 5.40
N TYR A 78 16.23 0.59 5.95
CA TYR A 78 15.00 0.69 5.18
C TYR A 78 15.01 1.90 4.25
N ARG A 79 14.49 1.71 3.03
CA ARG A 79 14.03 2.82 2.19
C ARG A 79 12.63 3.22 2.65
N VAL A 80 12.51 4.41 3.23
CA VAL A 80 11.23 4.94 3.72
C VAL A 80 10.67 5.94 2.71
N GLU A 81 9.50 5.63 2.17
CA GLU A 81 8.81 6.47 1.19
C GLU A 81 7.42 6.84 1.72
N VAL A 82 6.97 8.06 1.42
CA VAL A 82 5.69 8.59 1.91
C VAL A 82 4.82 9.01 0.72
N LEU A 83 3.67 8.35 0.56
CA LEU A 83 2.62 8.81 -0.35
C LEU A 83 1.69 9.76 0.41
N ASN A 84 1.93 11.07 0.28
CA ASN A 84 1.17 12.10 0.98
C ASN A 84 0.12 12.74 0.06
N LEU A 85 -1.14 12.35 0.24
CA LEU A 85 -2.26 12.85 -0.54
C LEU A 85 -2.76 14.25 -0.08
N LEU A 86 -2.35 14.72 1.10
CA LEU A 86 -2.75 16.02 1.63
C LEU A 86 -1.79 17.14 1.22
N ASN A 87 -0.49 16.86 1.26
CA ASN A 87 0.55 17.77 0.81
C ASN A 87 1.44 17.08 -0.23
N PRO A 88 1.11 17.21 -1.53
CA PRO A 88 1.84 16.55 -2.62
C PRO A 88 3.33 16.93 -2.70
N LEU A 89 3.72 18.12 -2.21
CA LEU A 89 5.13 18.55 -2.21
C LEU A 89 6.00 17.71 -1.28
N ASN A 90 5.39 17.08 -0.26
CA ASN A 90 6.05 16.19 0.69
C ASN A 90 5.71 14.72 0.42
N SER A 91 5.34 14.39 -0.82
CA SER A 91 5.00 13.04 -1.27
C SER A 91 6.03 12.52 -2.26
N ILE A 92 6.16 11.21 -2.34
CA ILE A 92 6.69 10.57 -3.55
C ILE A 92 5.80 10.88 -4.76
N SER A 93 6.41 10.84 -5.94
CA SER A 93 5.67 10.72 -7.19
C SER A 93 5.13 9.30 -7.32
N TYR A 94 3.81 9.18 -7.48
CA TYR A 94 3.15 7.90 -7.69
C TYR A 94 2.16 8.02 -8.84
N ASN A 95 2.35 7.18 -9.86
CA ASN A 95 1.43 7.05 -10.97
C ASN A 95 0.58 5.78 -10.76
N PRO A 96 -0.73 5.89 -10.47
CA PRO A 96 -1.60 4.73 -10.25
C PRO A 96 -1.78 3.87 -11.52
N LEU A 97 -1.41 4.39 -12.70
CA LEU A 97 -1.48 3.67 -13.97
C LEU A 97 -0.21 2.89 -14.29
N GLN A 98 0.88 3.05 -13.52
CA GLN A 98 2.19 2.53 -13.91
C GLN A 98 2.18 1.02 -14.15
N LEU A 99 1.56 0.24 -13.25
CA LEU A 99 1.48 -1.21 -13.42
C LEU A 99 0.69 -1.62 -14.67
N ILE A 100 -0.35 -0.86 -15.04
CA ILE A 100 -1.15 -1.10 -16.23
C ILE A 100 -0.32 -0.80 -17.49
N ILE A 101 0.42 0.31 -17.47
CA ILE A 101 1.34 0.70 -18.56
C ILE A 101 2.40 -0.37 -18.74
N ASP A 102 3.08 -0.79 -17.66
CA ASP A 102 4.15 -1.79 -17.72
C ASP A 102 3.67 -3.14 -18.27
N ALA A 103 2.49 -3.61 -17.85
CA ALA A 103 1.90 -4.84 -18.37
C ALA A 103 1.53 -4.70 -19.86
N TYR A 104 0.97 -3.55 -20.25
CA TYR A 104 0.60 -3.27 -21.63
C TYR A 104 1.84 -3.24 -22.54
N GLU A 105 2.92 -2.56 -22.12
CA GLU A 105 4.19 -2.47 -22.86
C GLU A 105 4.86 -3.83 -23.07
N LYS A 106 4.71 -4.74 -22.09
CA LYS A 106 5.18 -6.13 -22.21
C LYS A 106 4.32 -7.00 -23.12
N GLY A 107 3.18 -6.49 -23.61
CA GLY A 107 2.21 -7.24 -24.40
C GLY A 107 1.31 -8.15 -23.56
N GLU A 108 1.32 -8.00 -22.23
CA GLU A 108 0.50 -8.78 -21.28
C GLU A 108 -0.90 -8.14 -21.16
N LEU A 109 -1.65 -8.14 -22.27
CA LEU A 109 -2.93 -7.40 -22.36
C LEU A 109 -3.98 -7.86 -21.36
N ASP A 110 -4.04 -9.15 -21.05
CA ASP A 110 -4.97 -9.70 -20.05
C ASP A 110 -4.64 -9.18 -18.63
N GLU A 111 -3.35 -9.09 -18.31
CA GLU A 111 -2.89 -8.56 -17.02
C GLU A 111 -3.15 -7.05 -16.93
N ALA A 112 -2.85 -6.31 -18.00
CA ALA A 112 -3.17 -4.88 -18.08
C ALA A 112 -4.67 -4.62 -17.86
N GLN A 113 -5.54 -5.43 -18.47
CA GLN A 113 -6.99 -5.35 -18.24
C GLN A 113 -7.38 -5.67 -16.79
N ASN A 114 -6.79 -6.69 -16.17
CA ASN A 114 -7.07 -7.06 -14.78
C ASN A 114 -6.61 -5.98 -13.80
N LEU A 115 -5.42 -5.42 -13.99
CA LEU A 115 -4.91 -4.30 -13.18
C LEU A 115 -5.80 -3.06 -13.32
N CYS A 116 -6.27 -2.78 -14.55
CA CYS A 116 -7.19 -1.67 -14.81
C CYS A 116 -8.54 -1.88 -14.08
N LYS A 117 -9.09 -3.10 -14.12
CA LYS A 117 -10.30 -3.48 -13.36
C LYS A 117 -10.09 -3.34 -11.85
N THR A 118 -8.94 -3.74 -11.32
CA THR A 118 -8.62 -3.56 -9.88
C THR A 118 -8.59 -2.08 -9.50
N LEU A 119 -7.97 -1.24 -10.32
CA LEU A 119 -7.94 0.21 -10.09
C LEU A 119 -9.34 0.82 -10.13
N THR A 120 -10.12 0.54 -11.18
CA THR A 120 -11.48 1.08 -11.32
C THR A 120 -12.41 0.54 -10.24
N TYR A 121 -12.26 -0.71 -9.82
CA TYR A 121 -12.98 -1.25 -8.68
C TYR A 121 -12.69 -0.46 -7.40
N ALA A 122 -11.42 -0.15 -7.10
CA ALA A 122 -11.06 0.65 -5.93
C ALA A 122 -11.65 2.07 -5.95
N LEU A 123 -11.90 2.64 -7.13
CA LEU A 123 -12.41 4.01 -7.31
C LEU A 123 -13.95 4.09 -7.30
N TYR A 124 -14.63 3.12 -7.92
CA TYR A 124 -16.06 3.22 -8.21
C TYR A 124 -16.92 2.25 -7.42
N TYR A 125 -16.35 1.19 -6.83
CA TYR A 125 -17.14 0.19 -6.13
C TYR A 125 -17.81 0.79 -4.90
N ASN A 126 -19.14 0.67 -4.87
CA ASN A 126 -19.96 1.03 -3.73
C ASN A 126 -20.86 -0.15 -3.34
N PRO A 127 -20.63 -0.80 -2.19
CA PRO A 127 -21.44 -1.94 -1.75
C PRO A 127 -22.89 -1.54 -1.42
N SER A 128 -23.16 -0.27 -1.17
CA SER A 128 -24.48 0.26 -0.84
C SER A 128 -25.26 0.76 -2.06
N ALA A 129 -24.73 0.59 -3.28
CA ALA A 129 -25.41 1.01 -4.49
C ALA A 129 -26.70 0.21 -4.70
N LYS A 130 -27.84 0.92 -4.84
CA LYS A 130 -29.15 0.30 -5.10
C LYS A 130 -29.20 -0.41 -6.45
N ASP A 131 -28.54 0.17 -7.45
CA ASP A 131 -28.44 -0.38 -8.80
C ASP A 131 -26.96 -0.46 -9.21
N PRO A 132 -26.37 -1.66 -9.22
CA PRO A 132 -25.00 -1.89 -9.64
C PRO A 132 -24.71 -1.53 -11.10
N PHE A 133 -25.75 -1.40 -11.95
CA PHE A 133 -25.58 -1.12 -13.37
C PHE A 133 -24.75 0.15 -13.63
N TRP A 134 -25.02 1.24 -12.91
CA TRP A 134 -24.36 2.52 -13.12
C TRP A 134 -22.87 2.49 -12.74
N GLN A 135 -22.54 1.88 -11.60
CA GLN A 135 -21.13 1.73 -11.19
C GLN A 135 -20.38 0.77 -12.13
N ASN A 136 -21.01 -0.33 -12.56
CA ASN A 136 -20.38 -1.28 -13.47
C ASN A 136 -20.13 -0.67 -14.85
N SER A 137 -21.09 0.12 -15.34
CA SER A 137 -20.96 0.84 -16.61
C SER A 137 -19.85 1.89 -16.53
N ALA A 138 -19.77 2.64 -15.42
CA ALA A 138 -18.69 3.60 -15.18
C ALA A 138 -17.31 2.94 -15.14
N MET A 139 -17.15 1.85 -14.39
CA MET A 139 -15.90 1.08 -14.35
C MET A 139 -15.50 0.57 -15.73
N THR A 140 -16.44 0.01 -16.48
CA THR A 140 -16.18 -0.54 -17.83
C THR A 140 -15.75 0.55 -18.80
N LEU A 141 -16.43 1.71 -18.79
CA LEU A 141 -16.08 2.85 -19.61
C LEU A 141 -14.67 3.35 -19.29
N VAL A 142 -14.36 3.55 -18.01
CA VAL A 142 -13.05 4.05 -17.58
C VAL A 142 -11.94 3.06 -17.90
N ASN A 143 -12.16 1.76 -17.75
CA ASN A 143 -11.21 0.73 -18.17
C ASN A 143 -10.86 0.85 -19.65
N GLY A 144 -11.89 0.98 -20.50
CA GLY A 144 -11.71 1.15 -21.94
C GLY A 144 -10.92 2.43 -22.27
N LEU A 145 -11.25 3.55 -21.61
CA LEU A 145 -10.56 4.83 -21.81
C LEU A 145 -9.10 4.77 -21.38
N ILE A 146 -8.78 4.18 -20.23
CA ILE A 146 -7.39 4.04 -19.75
C ILE A 146 -6.56 3.25 -20.77
N LEU A 147 -7.06 2.09 -21.21
CA LEU A 147 -6.33 1.24 -22.16
C LEU A 147 -6.19 1.91 -23.53
N ALA A 148 -7.23 2.61 -24.00
CA ALA A 148 -7.17 3.35 -25.26
C ALA A 148 -6.15 4.50 -25.22
N ILE A 149 -6.08 5.24 -24.11
CA ILE A 149 -5.09 6.31 -23.93
C ILE A 149 -3.68 5.71 -23.88
N ILE A 150 -3.47 4.59 -23.18
CA ILE A 150 -2.17 3.92 -23.14
C ILE A 150 -1.75 3.47 -24.53
N ASP A 151 -2.63 2.80 -25.28
CA ASP A 151 -2.37 2.39 -26.66
C ASP A 151 -2.03 3.59 -27.56
N GLU A 152 -2.83 4.66 -27.49
CA GLU A 152 -2.61 5.87 -28.27
C GLU A 152 -1.27 6.53 -27.93
N CYS A 153 -0.94 6.67 -26.65
CA CYS A 153 0.33 7.21 -26.20
C CYS A 153 1.51 6.34 -26.65
N LEU A 154 1.44 5.03 -26.52
CA LEU A 154 2.54 4.15 -26.92
C LEU A 154 2.71 4.08 -28.44
N ASN A 155 1.62 4.10 -29.21
CA ASN A 155 1.69 4.04 -30.67
C ASN A 155 2.05 5.39 -31.30
N LYS A 156 1.68 6.52 -30.69
CA LYS A 156 2.04 7.87 -31.18
C LYS A 156 3.39 8.36 -30.64
N CYS A 157 3.76 8.05 -29.39
CA CYS A 157 5.04 8.48 -28.81
C CYS A 157 6.23 7.62 -29.26
N LYS A 158 6.02 6.44 -29.85
CA LYS A 158 7.08 5.70 -30.57
C LYS A 158 7.66 6.43 -31.79
N ILE A 159 7.15 7.63 -32.12
CA ILE A 159 7.66 8.49 -33.20
C ILE A 159 8.71 9.50 -32.69
N LEU A 160 9.02 9.53 -31.38
CA LEU A 160 10.06 10.40 -30.83
C LEU A 160 11.02 9.57 -29.96
N ASP A 161 11.99 8.96 -30.65
CA ASP A 161 13.24 8.31 -30.21
C ASP A 161 13.16 6.99 -29.41
#